data_AF-A0A6I9MSK6-F1
#
_entry.id   AF-A0A6I9MSK6-F1
#
_cell.length_a   1.000
_cell.length_b   1.000
_cell.length_c   1.000
_cell.angle_alpha   90.00
_cell.angle_beta   90.00
_cell.angle_gamma   90.00
#
_symmetry.space_group_name_H-M   'P 1'
#
loop_
_entity.id
_entity.type
_entity.pdbx_description
1 polymer ?
#
loop_
_entity_poly.entity_id
_entity_poly.type
_entity_poly.pdbx_seq_one_letter_code
_entity_poly.pdbx_strand_id
1 'polypeptide(L)'
;LLEDRLLVKVVKDRLMSNPCRNQGFVLDGFPKTYEQAKELFYSEEQESEDGTSQMSSFSRKIMPECVLSLDVSDVFLKERVMNLPERLVQEHSYEQEHFLLRLDRHRENNMEDENVGNYFDELDTTPLYLEISSSEEPDCLLLMQKILDTLGQPRNYGPSCREVEEEERRKAEERMKREEQERAEQERREEEEATNRAASWDQWVGTAGEGNTPSQNKYCSITRLSHDQRVYTKAENAADRRKNKCHNKPLYYSPFTISLM
;
A
#
# COMPACT_ATOMS: atom_id res chain seq x y z
N LEU A 1 -4.32 35.00 -3.44
CA LEU A 1 -4.05 34.30 -2.18
C LEU A 1 -5.35 33.66 -1.75
N LEU A 2 -5.41 32.32 -1.67
CA LEU A 2 -6.50 31.70 -0.93
C LEU A 2 -6.44 32.26 0.50
N GLU A 3 -7.58 32.62 1.07
CA GLU A 3 -7.62 32.97 2.50
C GLU A 3 -7.04 31.80 3.30
N ASP A 4 -6.17 32.09 4.27
CA ASP A 4 -5.45 31.05 5.02
C ASP A 4 -6.38 29.99 5.62
N ARG A 5 -7.59 30.40 6.03
CA ARG A 5 -8.67 29.52 6.51
C ARG A 5 -9.18 28.53 5.45
N LEU A 6 -9.25 28.94 4.19
CA LEU A 6 -9.63 28.03 3.10
C LEU A 6 -8.51 27.05 2.80
N LEU A 7 -7.26 27.49 2.88
CA LEU A 7 -6.10 26.62 2.70
C LEU A 7 -6.05 25.52 3.77
N VAL A 8 -6.21 25.89 5.05
CA VAL A 8 -6.26 24.93 6.16
C VAL A 8 -7.32 23.86 5.90
N LYS A 9 -8.54 24.25 5.51
CA LYS A 9 -9.64 23.33 5.20
C LYS A 9 -9.31 22.38 4.05
N VAL A 10 -8.79 22.91 2.93
CA VAL A 10 -8.44 22.09 1.76
C VAL A 10 -7.35 21.08 2.10
N VAL A 11 -6.32 21.51 2.84
CA VAL A 11 -5.25 20.60 3.30
C VAL A 11 -5.83 19.54 4.24
N LYS A 12 -6.63 19.95 5.22
CA LYS A 12 -7.28 19.02 6.18
C LYS A 12 -8.13 17.96 5.46
N ASP A 13 -8.97 18.37 4.52
CA ASP A 13 -9.80 17.47 3.72
C ASP A 13 -8.93 16.50 2.91
N ARG A 14 -7.81 16.98 2.35
CA ARG A 14 -6.86 16.13 1.62
C ARG A 14 -6.20 15.12 2.55
N LEU A 15 -5.76 15.53 3.73
CA LEU A 15 -5.13 14.64 4.71
C LEU A 15 -6.10 13.57 5.22
N MET A 16 -7.38 13.91 5.34
CA MET A 16 -8.43 12.97 5.75
C MET A 16 -8.83 11.97 4.65
N SER A 17 -8.37 12.16 3.41
CA SER A 17 -8.64 11.25 2.30
C SER A 17 -7.92 9.90 2.48
N ASN A 18 -8.51 8.84 1.94
CA ASN A 18 -7.94 7.49 2.02
C ASN A 18 -6.51 7.38 1.47
N PRO A 19 -6.13 8.05 0.36
CA PRO A 19 -4.74 8.04 -0.09
C PRO A 19 -3.75 8.53 0.99
N CYS A 20 -4.00 9.66 1.64
CA CYS A 20 -3.09 10.19 2.66
C CYS A 20 -3.12 9.37 3.95
N ARG A 21 -4.30 8.93 4.38
CA ARG A 21 -4.45 8.10 5.58
C ARG A 21 -3.86 6.71 5.42
N ASN A 22 -3.91 6.15 4.22
CA ASN A 22 -3.36 4.84 3.97
C ASN A 22 -1.88 4.98 3.66
N GLN A 23 -1.50 5.82 2.68
CA GLN A 23 -0.15 5.87 2.10
C GLN A 23 0.84 6.80 2.83
N GLY A 24 0.35 7.57 3.80
CA GLY A 24 1.11 8.65 4.41
C GLY A 24 1.11 9.91 3.56
N PHE A 25 1.76 10.95 4.07
CA PHE A 25 1.87 12.23 3.39
C PHE A 25 3.11 12.99 3.83
N VAL A 26 3.51 13.94 2.99
CA VAL A 26 4.54 14.93 3.26
C VAL A 26 3.91 16.30 3.12
N LEU A 27 3.91 17.08 4.20
CA LEU A 27 3.61 18.51 4.14
C LEU A 27 4.91 19.28 3.96
N ASP A 28 4.94 20.19 2.99
CA ASP A 28 6.10 21.04 2.69
C ASP A 28 5.66 22.51 2.75
N GLY A 29 6.29 23.30 3.63
CA GLY A 29 6.04 24.73 3.76
C GLY A 29 4.67 25.10 4.35
N PHE A 30 3.98 24.17 5.01
CA PHE A 30 2.71 24.38 5.71
C PHE A 30 2.55 23.33 6.82
N PRO A 31 1.99 23.68 8.00
CA PRO A 31 1.55 25.00 8.47
C PRO A 31 2.69 25.99 8.73
N LYS A 32 2.39 27.31 8.72
CA LYS A 32 3.40 28.39 8.89
C LYS A 32 3.28 29.15 10.21
N THR A 33 2.17 28.99 10.92
CA THR A 33 1.91 29.61 12.22
C THR A 33 1.29 28.59 13.16
N TYR A 34 1.41 28.83 14.46
CA TYR A 34 0.85 27.96 15.49
C TYR A 34 -0.66 27.80 15.34
N GLU A 35 -1.40 28.87 15.00
CA GLU A 35 -2.84 28.81 14.81
C GLU A 35 -3.24 27.95 13.61
N GLN A 36 -2.46 28.00 12.52
CA GLN A 36 -2.70 27.13 11.38
C GLN A 36 -2.48 25.66 11.73
N ALA A 37 -1.43 25.35 12.49
CA ALA A 37 -1.15 23.99 12.95
C ALA A 37 -2.27 23.49 13.88
N LYS A 38 -2.68 24.34 14.82
CA LYS A 38 -3.80 24.08 15.72
C LYS A 38 -5.09 23.81 14.93
N GLU A 39 -5.50 24.69 14.02
CA GLU A 39 -6.73 24.48 13.23
C GLU A 39 -6.68 23.22 12.35
N LEU A 40 -5.50 22.94 11.75
CA LEU A 40 -5.28 21.79 10.89
C LEU A 40 -5.45 20.47 11.65
N PHE A 41 -4.77 20.33 12.79
CA PHE A 41 -4.71 19.08 13.55
C PHE A 41 -5.72 18.99 14.70
N TYR A 42 -6.54 20.02 14.93
CA TYR A 42 -7.62 19.97 15.92
C TYR A 42 -8.73 18.99 15.51
N SER A 43 -9.29 18.28 16.50
CA SER A 43 -10.47 17.41 16.34
C SER A 43 -11.41 17.50 17.53
N GLU A 44 -12.69 17.75 17.24
CA GLU A 44 -13.77 17.77 18.24
C GLU A 44 -14.28 16.36 18.60
N GLU A 45 -13.82 15.31 17.90
CA GLU A 45 -14.29 13.93 18.04
C GLU A 45 -13.61 13.16 19.21
N GLN A 46 -13.82 13.58 20.46
CA GLN A 46 -13.67 12.71 21.64
C GLN A 46 -14.65 13.14 22.76
N GLU A 47 -15.90 12.69 22.69
CA GLU A 47 -16.68 12.41 23.90
C GLU A 47 -16.42 10.95 24.28
N SER A 48 -15.31 10.70 24.98
CA SER A 48 -15.15 9.46 25.75
C SER A 48 -15.70 9.69 27.16
N GLU A 49 -16.58 8.80 27.58
CA GLU A 49 -17.32 8.77 28.86
C GLU A 49 -16.43 8.50 30.10
N ASP A 50 -15.12 8.73 30.02
CA ASP A 50 -14.18 8.54 31.13
C ASP A 50 -13.45 9.86 31.43
N GLY A 51 -13.79 10.45 32.58
CA GLY A 51 -13.31 11.73 33.06
C GLY A 51 -11.87 11.72 33.57
N THR A 52 -10.89 11.49 32.69
CA THR A 52 -9.46 11.69 33.00
C THR A 52 -8.77 12.58 31.98
N SER A 53 -8.46 13.80 32.46
CA SER A 53 -7.47 14.76 31.96
C SER A 53 -7.77 15.48 30.64
N GLN A 54 -8.11 16.77 30.77
CA GLN A 54 -7.94 17.80 29.74
C GLN A 54 -6.51 17.78 29.18
N MET A 55 -6.30 17.18 28.00
CA MET A 55 -5.23 17.51 27.03
C MET A 55 -5.21 16.43 25.94
N SER A 56 -5.99 16.60 24.87
CA SER A 56 -5.64 16.20 23.49
C SER A 56 -6.87 16.11 22.57
N SER A 57 -7.50 17.25 22.28
CA SER A 57 -8.52 17.37 21.22
C SER A 57 -7.88 17.43 19.82
N PHE A 58 -7.04 16.45 19.46
CA PHE A 58 -6.28 16.46 18.20
C PHE A 58 -6.48 15.17 17.38
N SER A 59 -6.50 15.30 16.05
CA SER A 59 -6.69 14.18 15.12
C SER A 59 -5.44 13.30 15.06
N ARG A 60 -5.43 12.20 15.81
CA ARG A 60 -4.41 11.14 15.64
C ARG A 60 -4.36 10.57 14.22
N LYS A 61 -5.46 10.67 13.45
CA LYS A 61 -5.56 10.12 12.07
C LYS A 61 -4.66 10.83 11.06
N ILE A 62 -4.34 12.11 11.29
CA ILE A 62 -3.56 12.95 10.38
C ILE A 62 -2.38 13.60 11.11
N MET A 63 -1.97 13.08 12.26
CA MET A 63 -0.83 13.64 13.00
C MET A 63 0.49 13.21 12.35
N PRO A 64 1.49 14.11 12.19
CA PRO A 64 2.87 13.75 11.88
C PRO A 64 3.48 12.72 12.84
N GLU A 65 4.11 11.69 12.28
CA GLU A 65 5.06 10.81 12.98
C GLU A 65 6.46 11.48 13.07
N CYS A 66 6.81 12.34 12.11
CA CYS A 66 8.09 13.04 12.08
C CYS A 66 7.91 14.50 11.65
N VAL A 67 8.61 15.40 12.33
CA VAL A 67 8.71 16.82 11.97
C VAL A 67 10.17 17.12 11.70
N LEU A 68 10.50 17.62 10.52
CA LEU A 68 11.87 17.97 10.11
C LEU A 68 11.97 19.48 9.99
N SER A 69 12.87 20.11 10.75
CA SER A 69 13.16 21.55 10.68
C SER A 69 14.54 21.76 10.08
N LEU A 70 14.61 22.48 8.97
CA LEU A 70 15.87 22.77 8.27
C LEU A 70 16.45 24.10 8.75
N ASP A 71 17.48 24.04 9.59
CA ASP A 71 18.11 25.23 10.16
C ASP A 71 19.21 25.75 9.24
N VAL A 72 19.01 26.96 8.73
CA VAL A 72 19.90 27.58 7.74
C VAL A 72 20.15 29.03 8.11
N SER A 73 21.37 29.51 7.90
CA SER A 73 21.71 30.93 8.10
C SER A 73 21.13 31.84 7.02
N ASP A 74 20.79 33.07 7.39
CA ASP A 74 20.29 34.08 6.45
C ASP A 74 21.30 34.40 5.35
N VAL A 75 22.60 34.36 5.68
CA VAL A 75 23.69 34.60 4.72
C VAL A 75 23.66 33.53 3.64
N PHE A 76 23.57 32.25 4.04
CA PHE A 76 23.49 31.13 3.10
C PHE A 76 22.24 31.20 2.22
N LEU A 77 21.08 31.54 2.79
CA LEU A 77 19.84 31.66 2.02
C LEU A 77 19.92 32.80 0.99
N LYS A 78 20.48 33.96 1.38
CA LYS A 78 20.70 35.10 0.49
C LYS A 78 21.68 34.73 -0.63
N GLU A 79 22.80 34.09 -0.30
CA GLU A 79 23.79 33.62 -1.29
C GLU A 79 23.18 32.62 -2.27
N ARG A 80 22.39 31.66 -1.77
CA ARG A 80 21.70 30.69 -2.61
C ARG A 80 20.76 31.38 -3.60
N VAL A 81 19.96 32.35 -3.15
CA VAL A 81 19.05 33.10 -4.04
C VAL A 81 19.81 33.93 -5.07
N MET A 82 20.91 34.58 -4.68
CA MET A 82 21.75 35.37 -5.62
C MET A 82 22.37 34.51 -6.74
N ASN A 83 22.62 33.22 -6.47
CA ASN A 83 23.20 32.30 -7.43
C ASN A 83 22.14 31.51 -8.24
N LEU A 84 20.84 31.76 -8.03
CA LEU A 84 19.79 31.10 -8.81
C LEU A 84 19.70 31.67 -10.24
N PRO A 85 19.40 30.82 -11.24
CA PRO A 85 19.02 31.28 -12.56
C PRO A 85 17.79 32.20 -12.50
N GLU A 86 17.82 33.32 -13.23
CA GLU A 86 16.74 34.33 -13.28
C GLU A 86 15.34 33.73 -13.51
N ARG A 87 15.25 32.69 -14.35
CA ARG A 87 13.99 31.96 -14.61
C ARG A 87 13.34 31.45 -13.32
N LEU A 88 14.13 30.93 -12.39
CA LEU A 88 13.66 30.38 -11.11
C LEU A 88 13.37 31.49 -10.10
N VAL A 89 14.12 32.60 -10.18
CA VAL A 89 13.87 33.78 -9.34
C VAL A 89 12.48 34.34 -9.64
N GLN A 90 12.12 34.48 -10.91
CA GLN A 90 10.81 34.97 -11.32
C GLN A 90 9.69 33.97 -10.98
N GLU A 91 9.91 32.68 -11.24
CA GLU A 91 8.94 31.62 -10.96
C GLU A 91 8.57 31.54 -9.47
N HIS A 92 9.56 31.67 -8.58
CA HIS A 92 9.35 31.58 -7.13
C HIS A 92 9.19 32.93 -6.42
N SER A 93 9.16 34.04 -7.18
CA SER A 93 9.11 35.41 -6.65
C SER A 93 10.22 35.68 -5.63
N TYR A 94 11.46 35.30 -5.97
CA TYR A 94 12.67 35.56 -5.19
C TYR A 94 13.35 36.89 -5.55
N GLU A 95 12.60 37.83 -6.10
CA GLU A 95 13.01 39.21 -6.24
C GLU A 95 13.47 39.75 -4.88
N GLN A 96 14.53 40.56 -4.88
CA GLN A 96 15.28 40.92 -3.66
C GLN A 96 14.38 41.41 -2.51
N GLU A 97 13.48 42.36 -2.78
CA GLU A 97 12.59 42.93 -1.76
C GLU A 97 11.59 41.89 -1.23
N HIS A 98 10.96 41.13 -2.12
CA HIS A 98 9.99 40.09 -1.76
C HIS A 98 10.63 38.96 -0.96
N PHE A 99 11.84 38.55 -1.32
CA PHE A 99 12.57 37.51 -0.60
C PHE A 99 12.94 37.97 0.82
N LEU A 100 13.46 39.18 0.98
CA LEU A 100 13.82 39.72 2.30
C LEU A 100 12.59 39.84 3.20
N LEU A 101 11.47 40.37 2.68
CA LEU A 101 10.21 40.45 3.43
C LEU A 101 9.70 39.07 3.86
N ARG A 102 9.84 38.05 3.00
CA ARG A 102 9.45 36.67 3.33
C ARG A 102 10.35 36.07 4.41
N LEU A 103 11.65 36.34 4.35
CA LEU A 103 12.63 35.87 5.32
C LEU A 103 12.38 36.50 6.69
N ASP A 104 12.21 37.82 6.75
CA ASP A 104 11.95 38.56 7.99
C ASP A 104 10.67 38.04 8.66
N ARG A 105 9.57 37.92 7.90
CA ARG A 105 8.31 37.36 8.42
C ARG A 105 8.47 35.92 8.93
N HIS A 106 9.27 35.09 8.25
CA HIS A 106 9.52 33.72 8.71
C HIS A 106 10.33 33.71 10.01
N ARG A 107 11.30 34.62 10.17
CA ARG A 107 12.05 34.74 11.43
C ARG A 107 11.17 35.24 12.56
N GLU A 108 10.35 36.26 12.33
CA GLU A 108 9.39 36.79 13.32
C GLU A 108 8.44 35.69 13.81
N ASN A 109 7.81 34.95 12.90
CA ASN A 109 6.88 33.86 13.25
C ASN A 109 7.54 32.71 14.04
N ASN A 110 8.86 32.55 13.96
CA ASN A 110 9.61 31.50 14.66
C ASN A 110 10.36 32.02 15.90
N MET A 111 10.36 33.33 16.18
CA MET A 111 10.93 33.90 17.40
C MET A 111 9.96 33.81 18.59
N GLU A 112 8.67 33.75 18.32
CA GLU A 112 7.63 33.69 19.35
C GLU A 112 7.59 32.30 20.01
N ASP A 113 7.15 32.27 21.28
CA ASP A 113 6.91 31.03 22.03
C ASP A 113 5.75 30.22 21.41
N GLU A 114 4.89 30.85 20.60
CA GLU A 114 3.83 30.20 19.81
C GLU A 114 4.29 29.92 18.37
N ASN A 115 5.39 29.18 18.21
CA ASN A 115 5.84 28.71 16.91
C ASN A 115 5.37 27.28 16.62
N VAL A 116 5.52 26.85 15.36
CA VAL A 116 5.01 25.54 14.94
C VAL A 116 5.81 24.37 15.51
N GLY A 117 7.10 24.56 15.76
CA GLY A 117 7.92 23.57 16.46
C GLY A 117 7.38 23.31 17.87
N ASN A 118 7.12 24.37 18.62
CA ASN A 118 6.57 24.32 19.98
C ASN A 118 5.19 23.64 20.00
N TYR A 119 4.34 23.89 18.99
CA TYR A 119 3.07 23.17 18.86
C TYR A 119 3.24 21.65 18.82
N PHE A 120 4.24 21.15 18.09
CA PHE A 120 4.48 19.71 18.02
C PHE A 120 5.17 19.16 19.27
N ASP A 121 6.03 19.94 19.91
CA ASP A 121 6.61 19.60 21.21
C ASP A 121 5.52 19.44 22.29
N GLU A 122 4.50 20.32 22.30
CA GLU A 122 3.31 20.21 23.17
C GLU A 122 2.50 18.93 22.92
N LEU A 123 2.64 18.33 21.73
CA LEU A 123 1.95 17.11 21.29
C LEU A 123 2.85 15.87 21.37
N ASP A 124 3.94 15.93 22.15
CA ASP A 124 4.92 14.86 22.30
C ASP A 124 5.57 14.42 20.97
N THR A 125 5.61 15.32 19.98
CA THR A 125 6.23 15.08 18.67
C THR A 125 7.42 16.03 18.51
N THR A 126 8.61 15.58 18.91
CA THR A 126 9.81 16.43 18.88
C THR A 126 10.30 16.69 17.45
N PRO A 127 10.41 17.96 17.02
CA PRO A 127 11.02 18.31 15.75
C PRO A 127 12.50 17.92 15.68
N LEU A 128 12.92 17.34 14.56
CA LEU A 128 14.31 17.08 14.26
C LEU A 128 14.92 18.29 13.55
N TYR A 129 15.77 19.02 14.27
CA TYR A 129 16.53 20.14 13.73
C TYR A 129 17.75 19.64 12.93
N LEU A 130 17.88 20.16 11.72
CA LEU A 130 18.84 19.75 10.71
C LEU A 130 19.59 20.97 10.20
N GLU A 131 20.79 21.19 10.72
CA GLU A 131 21.64 22.30 10.30
C GLU A 131 22.18 22.07 8.88
N ILE A 132 22.01 23.07 8.01
CA ILE A 132 22.54 23.08 6.64
C ILE A 132 23.67 24.09 6.56
N SER A 133 24.89 23.59 6.60
CA SER A 133 26.10 24.42 6.55
C SER A 133 26.65 24.61 5.13
N SER A 134 26.25 23.77 4.17
CA SER A 134 26.91 23.66 2.85
C SER A 134 25.94 23.14 1.79
N SER A 135 26.13 23.58 0.54
CA SER A 135 25.41 23.07 -0.65
C SER A 135 26.18 21.99 -1.41
N GLU A 136 27.29 21.51 -0.85
CA GLU A 136 28.10 20.46 -1.46
C GLU A 136 27.35 19.12 -1.44
N GLU A 137 27.44 18.39 -2.55
CA GLU A 137 26.79 17.08 -2.73
C GLU A 137 27.06 16.09 -1.56
N PRO A 138 28.29 15.90 -1.04
CA PRO A 138 28.53 14.97 0.07
C PRO A 138 27.79 15.35 1.36
N ASP A 139 27.69 16.65 1.68
CA ASP A 139 27.02 17.10 2.91
C ASP A 139 25.50 16.90 2.80
N CYS A 140 24.94 17.17 1.62
CA CYS A 140 23.54 16.89 1.32
C CYS A 140 23.22 15.38 1.38
N LEU A 141 24.13 14.52 0.92
CA LEU A 141 23.97 13.07 1.00
C LEU A 141 24.00 12.57 2.45
N LEU A 142 24.89 13.10 3.29
CA LEU A 142 24.94 12.78 4.73
C LEU A 142 23.65 13.21 5.43
N LEU A 143 23.14 14.40 5.10
CA LEU A 143 21.87 14.88 5.64
C LEU A 143 20.70 13.97 5.23
N MET A 144 20.66 13.59 3.95
CA MET A 144 19.66 12.68 3.42
C MET A 144 19.72 11.32 4.13
N GLN A 145 20.93 10.79 4.36
CA GLN A 145 21.11 9.55 5.10
C GLN A 145 20.57 9.66 6.53
N LYS A 146 20.87 10.75 7.24
CA LYS A 146 20.34 11.01 8.59
C LYS A 146 18.81 11.05 8.61
N ILE A 147 18.20 11.67 7.59
CA ILE A 147 16.74 11.69 7.43
C ILE A 147 16.24 10.25 7.23
N LEU A 148 16.80 9.50 6.28
CA LEU A 148 16.38 8.13 6.01
C LEU A 148 16.52 7.21 7.23
N ASP A 149 17.59 7.36 8.01
CA ASP A 149 17.81 6.60 9.24
C ASP A 149 16.75 6.93 10.30
N THR A 150 16.31 8.20 10.37
CA THR A 150 15.25 8.65 11.28
C THR A 150 13.87 8.14 10.84
N LEU A 151 13.57 8.22 9.54
CA LEU A 151 12.28 7.77 8.99
C LEU A 151 12.16 6.24 8.98
N GLY A 152 13.29 5.54 8.91
CA GLY A 152 13.37 4.09 8.85
C GLY A 152 13.08 3.52 7.46
N GLN A 153 12.83 2.21 7.40
CA GLN A 153 12.60 1.52 6.13
C GLN A 153 11.28 1.95 5.48
N PRO A 154 11.23 2.04 4.13
CA PRO A 154 9.99 2.29 3.41
C PRO A 154 8.91 1.28 3.82
N ARG A 155 7.82 1.78 4.39
CA ARG A 155 6.65 0.96 4.72
C ARG A 155 5.86 0.74 3.43
N ASN A 156 6.30 -0.22 2.61
CA ASN A 156 5.60 -0.56 1.37
C ASN A 156 4.20 -1.12 1.69
N TYR A 157 3.18 -0.46 1.17
CA TYR A 157 1.80 -0.93 1.26
C TYR A 157 1.64 -2.24 0.51
N GLY A 158 1.02 -3.22 1.15
CA GLY A 158 0.64 -4.47 0.49
C GLY A 158 -0.35 -4.21 -0.66
N PRO A 159 -0.54 -5.18 -1.57
CA PRO A 159 -1.45 -5.03 -2.70
C PRO A 159 -2.84 -4.61 -2.24
N SER A 160 -3.47 -3.70 -2.99
CA SER A 160 -4.85 -3.27 -2.73
C SER A 160 -5.81 -4.45 -2.83
N CYS A 161 -6.97 -4.39 -2.16
CA CYS A 161 -7.99 -5.44 -2.25
C CYS A 161 -8.36 -5.78 -3.71
N ARG A 162 -8.42 -4.77 -4.58
CA ARG A 162 -8.70 -4.94 -6.00
C ARG A 162 -7.59 -5.69 -6.73
N GLU A 163 -6.32 -5.37 -6.46
CA GLU A 163 -5.18 -6.09 -7.06
C GLU A 163 -5.14 -7.55 -6.59
N VAL A 164 -5.48 -7.82 -5.33
CA VAL A 164 -5.61 -9.18 -4.82
C VAL A 164 -6.73 -9.94 -5.54
N GLU A 165 -7.91 -9.31 -5.72
CA GLU A 165 -9.04 -9.93 -6.43
C GLU A 165 -8.75 -10.21 -7.91
N GLU A 166 -8.11 -9.28 -8.62
CA GLU A 166 -7.73 -9.44 -10.03
C GLU A 166 -6.70 -10.57 -10.21
N GLU A 167 -5.73 -10.67 -9.30
CA GLU A 167 -4.71 -11.73 -9.28
C GLU A 167 -5.33 -13.11 -8.98
N GLU A 168 -6.27 -13.19 -8.03
CA GLU A 168 -7.00 -14.43 -7.73
C GLU A 168 -7.88 -14.87 -8.90
N ARG A 169 -8.53 -13.93 -9.60
CA ARG A 169 -9.27 -14.22 -10.83
C ARG A 169 -8.36 -14.78 -11.92
N ARG A 170 -7.18 -14.19 -12.14
CA ARG A 170 -6.20 -14.68 -13.11
C ARG A 170 -5.77 -16.12 -12.79
N LYS A 171 -5.44 -16.40 -11.52
CA LYS A 171 -5.08 -17.76 -11.08
C LYS A 171 -6.22 -18.76 -11.24
N ALA A 172 -7.47 -18.34 -11.02
CA ALA A 172 -8.63 -19.19 -11.22
C ALA A 172 -8.83 -19.54 -12.71
N GLU A 173 -8.70 -18.56 -13.60
CA GLU A 173 -8.77 -18.78 -15.06
C GLU A 173 -7.66 -19.71 -15.56
N GLU A 174 -6.42 -19.55 -15.06
CA GLU A 174 -5.31 -20.44 -15.40
C GLU A 174 -5.55 -21.89 -14.92
N ARG A 175 -6.10 -22.07 -13.71
CA ARG A 175 -6.47 -23.39 -13.20
C ARG A 175 -7.54 -24.04 -14.07
N MET A 176 -8.59 -23.29 -14.43
CA MET A 176 -9.66 -23.80 -15.30
C MET A 176 -9.12 -24.23 -16.68
N LYS A 177 -8.24 -23.43 -17.28
CA LYS A 177 -7.60 -23.78 -18.56
C LYS A 177 -6.73 -25.04 -18.46
N ARG A 178 -5.97 -25.18 -17.37
CA ARG A 178 -5.15 -26.39 -17.15
C ARG A 178 -6.03 -27.63 -16.99
N GLU A 179 -7.10 -27.55 -16.20
CA GLU A 179 -8.03 -28.67 -16.00
C GLU A 179 -8.74 -29.08 -17.30
N GLU A 180 -9.10 -28.12 -18.16
CA GLU A 180 -9.68 -28.39 -19.48
C GLU A 180 -8.68 -29.08 -20.42
N GLN A 181 -7.43 -28.61 -20.43
CA GLN A 181 -6.35 -29.25 -21.21
C GLN A 181 -6.09 -30.69 -20.75
N GLU A 182 -6.00 -30.91 -19.43
CA GLU A 182 -5.80 -32.24 -18.87
C GLU A 182 -6.96 -33.19 -19.21
N ARG A 183 -8.21 -32.69 -19.18
CA ARG A 183 -9.39 -33.47 -19.57
C ARG A 183 -9.37 -33.83 -21.05
N ALA A 184 -9.08 -32.87 -21.92
CA ALA A 184 -9.00 -33.11 -23.36
C ALA A 184 -7.87 -34.08 -23.73
N GLU A 185 -6.72 -34.00 -23.04
CA GLU A 185 -5.63 -34.95 -23.23
C GLU A 185 -6.01 -36.37 -22.77
N GLN A 186 -6.70 -36.47 -21.63
CA GLN A 186 -7.20 -37.75 -21.13
C GLN A 186 -8.22 -38.37 -22.08
N GLU A 187 -9.17 -37.59 -22.61
CA GLU A 187 -10.15 -38.06 -23.60
C GLU A 187 -9.47 -38.58 -24.87
N ARG A 188 -8.49 -37.83 -25.41
CA ARG A 188 -7.71 -38.27 -26.58
C ARG A 188 -6.98 -39.58 -26.33
N ARG A 189 -6.40 -39.75 -25.15
CA ARG A 189 -5.71 -40.99 -24.77
C ARG A 189 -6.68 -42.16 -24.66
N GLU A 190 -7.85 -41.94 -24.07
CA GLU A 190 -8.88 -42.97 -23.96
C GLU A 190 -9.44 -43.41 -25.32
N GLU A 191 -9.61 -42.48 -26.26
CA GLU A 191 -10.00 -42.78 -27.65
C GLU A 191 -8.94 -43.60 -28.39
N GLU A 192 -7.66 -43.25 -28.23
CA GLU A 192 -6.54 -44.00 -28.80
C GLU A 192 -6.47 -45.41 -28.20
N GLU A 193 -6.58 -45.54 -26.89
CA GLU A 193 -6.62 -46.84 -26.19
C GLU A 193 -7.85 -47.67 -26.59
N ALA A 194 -9.01 -47.06 -26.84
CA ALA A 194 -10.20 -47.74 -27.35
C ALA A 194 -10.00 -48.26 -28.79
N THR A 195 -9.39 -47.44 -29.64
CA THR A 195 -9.07 -47.80 -31.04
C THR A 195 -8.08 -48.96 -31.08
N ASN A 196 -7.02 -48.89 -30.27
CA ASN A 196 -6.02 -49.97 -30.16
C ASN A 196 -6.65 -51.27 -29.63
N ARG A 197 -7.55 -51.18 -28.65
CA ARG A 197 -8.28 -52.34 -28.12
C ARG A 197 -9.20 -52.97 -29.16
N ALA A 198 -9.90 -52.17 -29.97
CA ALA A 198 -10.74 -52.67 -31.06
C ALA A 198 -9.90 -53.41 -32.11
N ALA A 199 -8.79 -52.82 -32.56
CA ALA A 199 -7.87 -53.45 -33.52
C ALA A 199 -7.27 -54.77 -32.99
N SER A 200 -6.94 -54.81 -31.69
CA SER A 200 -6.45 -56.04 -31.04
C SER A 200 -7.51 -57.13 -30.98
N TRP A 201 -8.78 -56.76 -30.74
CA TRP A 201 -9.92 -57.68 -30.76
C TRP A 201 -10.15 -58.26 -32.16
N ASP A 202 -10.12 -57.43 -33.21
CA ASP A 202 -10.31 -57.88 -34.59
C ASP A 202 -9.23 -58.88 -35.03
N GLN A 203 -7.96 -58.64 -34.65
CA GLN A 203 -6.85 -59.57 -34.90
C GLN A 203 -7.03 -60.91 -34.16
N TRP A 204 -7.53 -60.87 -32.92
CA TRP A 204 -7.77 -62.09 -32.15
C TRP A 204 -8.92 -62.91 -32.72
N VAL A 205 -10.00 -62.27 -33.17
CA VAL A 205 -11.13 -62.95 -33.84
C VAL A 205 -10.70 -63.52 -35.19
N GLY A 206 -9.86 -62.82 -35.94
CA GLY A 206 -9.30 -63.30 -37.21
C GLY A 206 -8.38 -64.52 -37.06
N THR A 207 -7.62 -64.61 -35.95
CA THR A 207 -6.75 -65.75 -35.65
C THR A 207 -7.48 -66.92 -34.98
N ALA A 208 -8.61 -66.67 -34.30
CA ALA A 208 -9.50 -67.70 -33.77
C ALA A 208 -10.31 -68.45 -34.87
N GLY A 209 -10.19 -68.06 -36.14
CA GLY A 209 -10.80 -68.71 -37.30
C GLY A 209 -10.11 -70.00 -37.77
N GLU A 210 -8.91 -70.31 -37.29
CA GLU A 210 -8.24 -71.60 -37.57
C GLU A 210 -8.26 -72.49 -36.32
N GLY A 211 -9.40 -73.15 -36.12
CA GLY A 211 -9.56 -74.29 -35.22
C GLY A 211 -10.12 -73.97 -33.84
N ASN A 212 -11.45 -73.88 -33.73
CA ASN A 212 -12.31 -74.78 -32.94
C ASN A 212 -13.73 -74.16 -32.74
N THR A 213 -14.77 -74.90 -33.10
CA THR A 213 -16.19 -74.56 -32.88
C THR A 213 -16.65 -74.84 -31.42
N PRO A 214 -17.79 -74.27 -30.97
CA PRO A 214 -17.85 -73.52 -29.72
C PRO A 214 -18.54 -74.25 -28.55
N SER A 215 -18.01 -74.05 -27.34
CA SER A 215 -18.72 -74.35 -26.09
C SER A 215 -19.18 -73.04 -25.43
N GLN A 216 -20.49 -72.84 -25.50
CA GLN A 216 -21.33 -71.85 -24.83
C GLN A 216 -20.67 -70.90 -23.81
N ASN A 217 -20.64 -69.64 -24.22
CA ASN A 217 -20.54 -68.43 -23.41
C ASN A 217 -21.27 -68.53 -22.06
N LYS A 218 -20.53 -68.36 -20.97
CA LYS A 218 -21.04 -67.79 -19.72
C LYS A 218 -20.34 -66.45 -19.50
N TYR A 219 -21.04 -65.39 -19.90
CA TYR A 219 -20.94 -64.02 -19.39
C TYR A 219 -19.62 -63.63 -18.71
N CYS A 220 -18.74 -62.95 -19.47
CA CYS A 220 -17.77 -62.04 -18.88
C CYS A 220 -18.48 -60.73 -18.55
N SER A 221 -19.22 -60.73 -17.44
CA SER A 221 -19.75 -59.51 -16.83
C SER A 221 -18.71 -58.97 -15.86
N ILE A 222 -17.76 -58.17 -16.36
CA ILE A 222 -17.06 -57.17 -15.54
C ILE A 222 -17.15 -55.84 -16.30
N THR A 223 -18.39 -55.38 -16.44
CA THR A 223 -18.68 -54.00 -16.81
C THR A 223 -18.62 -53.16 -15.54
N ARG A 224 -17.89 -52.03 -15.60
CA ARG A 224 -18.09 -50.79 -14.83
C ARG A 224 -18.79 -50.95 -13.49
N LEU A 225 -18.11 -50.83 -12.35
CA LEU A 225 -18.71 -50.34 -11.08
C LEU A 225 -17.64 -50.23 -9.97
N SER A 226 -16.61 -49.37 -10.08
CA SER A 226 -15.73 -49.09 -8.91
C SER A 226 -14.87 -47.80 -8.95
N HIS A 227 -15.17 -46.78 -9.77
CA HIS A 227 -14.39 -45.53 -9.72
C HIS A 227 -15.21 -44.25 -9.44
N ASP A 228 -16.54 -44.30 -9.54
CA ASP A 228 -17.39 -43.11 -9.39
C ASP A 228 -17.76 -42.74 -7.93
N GLN A 229 -17.58 -43.65 -6.97
CA GLN A 229 -17.96 -43.38 -5.56
C GLN A 229 -16.82 -42.89 -4.66
N ARG A 230 -15.57 -42.81 -5.14
CA ARG A 230 -14.44 -42.27 -4.34
C ARG A 230 -14.11 -40.80 -4.62
N VAL A 231 -14.63 -40.23 -5.69
CA VAL A 231 -14.33 -38.84 -6.09
C VAL A 231 -15.28 -37.84 -5.42
N TYR A 232 -16.53 -38.23 -5.14
CA TYR A 232 -17.54 -37.30 -4.61
C TYR A 232 -17.43 -36.97 -3.11
N THR A 233 -16.76 -37.77 -2.27
CA THR A 233 -16.70 -37.53 -0.81
C THR A 233 -15.52 -36.69 -0.34
N LYS A 234 -14.57 -36.35 -1.22
CA LYS A 234 -13.43 -35.48 -0.90
C LYS A 234 -13.69 -33.99 -1.15
N ALA A 235 -14.72 -33.63 -1.93
CA ALA A 235 -15.03 -32.24 -2.27
C ALA A 235 -15.74 -31.48 -1.13
N GLU A 236 -16.59 -32.15 -0.34
CA GLU A 236 -17.38 -31.47 0.70
C GLU A 236 -16.58 -31.09 1.95
N ASN A 237 -15.51 -31.83 2.29
CA ASN A 237 -14.71 -31.56 3.50
C ASN A 237 -13.70 -30.39 3.35
N ALA A 238 -13.49 -29.88 2.13
CA ALA A 238 -12.57 -28.77 1.87
C ALA A 238 -13.23 -27.39 1.96
N ALA A 239 -14.56 -27.32 1.79
CA ALA A 239 -15.32 -26.07 1.83
C ALA A 239 -15.45 -25.49 3.25
N ASP A 240 -15.50 -26.34 4.27
CA ASP A 240 -15.82 -25.92 5.65
C ASP A 240 -14.61 -25.30 6.39
N ARG A 241 -13.38 -25.61 5.98
CA ARG A 241 -12.16 -25.01 6.59
C ARG A 241 -11.87 -23.58 6.13
N ARG A 242 -12.55 -23.08 5.08
CA ARG A 242 -12.31 -21.74 4.52
C ARG A 242 -13.10 -20.63 5.22
N LYS A 243 -14.19 -20.93 5.94
CA LYS A 243 -15.05 -19.91 6.57
C LYS A 243 -14.49 -19.32 7.87
N ASN A 244 -13.64 -20.04 8.60
CA ASN A 244 -13.19 -19.62 9.94
C ASN A 244 -11.91 -18.76 9.96
N LYS A 245 -11.27 -18.47 8.82
CA LYS A 245 -10.00 -17.74 8.80
C LYS A 245 -10.15 -16.22 8.60
N CYS A 246 -11.36 -15.74 8.30
CA CYS A 246 -11.60 -14.33 7.99
C CYS A 246 -12.09 -13.48 9.18
N HIS A 247 -12.41 -14.07 10.34
CA HIS A 247 -13.13 -13.36 11.41
C HIS A 247 -12.27 -12.88 12.59
N ASN A 248 -10.95 -13.02 12.56
CA ASN A 248 -10.17 -12.62 13.74
C ASN A 248 -8.73 -12.20 13.41
N LYS A 249 -8.58 -10.97 12.88
CA LYS A 249 -7.38 -10.16 13.16
C LYS A 249 -7.79 -8.67 13.23
N PRO A 250 -7.57 -8.00 14.37
CA PRO A 250 -7.81 -6.56 14.49
C PRO A 250 -6.74 -5.82 13.69
N LEU A 251 -7.17 -5.03 12.70
CA LEU A 251 -6.31 -4.09 11.98
C LEU A 251 -6.13 -2.83 12.83
N TYR A 252 -5.13 -2.82 13.70
CA TYR A 252 -4.56 -1.57 14.20
C TYR A 252 -3.29 -1.30 13.40
N TYR A 253 -3.35 -0.33 12.49
CA TYR A 253 -2.17 0.19 11.81
C TYR A 253 -2.23 1.72 11.79
N SER A 254 -1.22 2.33 12.43
CA SER A 254 -0.96 3.76 12.48
C SER A 254 -0.29 4.22 11.18
N PRO A 255 -0.73 5.32 10.55
CA PRO A 255 -0.10 5.87 9.35
C PRO A 255 1.11 6.75 9.65
N PHE A 256 2.13 6.64 8.81
CA PHE A 256 3.36 7.45 8.85
C PHE A 256 3.14 8.78 8.17
N THR A 257 3.49 9.85 8.86
CA THR A 257 3.23 11.22 8.42
C THR A 257 4.49 12.06 8.64
N ILE A 258 4.93 12.81 7.64
CA ILE A 258 6.07 13.73 7.79
C ILE A 258 5.59 15.16 7.54
N SER A 259 5.92 16.06 8.45
CA SER A 259 5.81 17.50 8.20
C SER A 259 7.21 18.07 8.05
N LEU A 260 7.54 18.61 6.88
CA LEU A 260 8.73 19.42 6.67
C LEU A 260 8.37 20.89 6.89
N MET A 261 9.09 21.52 7.82
CA MET A 261 8.96 22.94 8.15
C MET A 261 10.21 23.72 7.79
#